data_AF-A0A848ZKK5-F1
#
_entry.id   AF-A0A848ZKK5-F1
#
_cell.length_a   1.000
_cell.length_b   1.000
_cell.length_c   1.000
_cell.angle_alpha   90.00
_cell.angle_beta   90.00
_cell.angle_gamma   90.00
#
_symmetry.space_group_name_H-M   'P 1'
#
loop_
_entity.id
_entity.type
_entity.pdbx_description
1 polymer ?
#
loop_
_entity_poly.entity_id
_entity_poly.type
_entity_poly.pdbx_seq_one_letter_code
_entity_poly.pdbx_strand_id
1 'polypeptide(L)'
;MNKFMTLMIMAALMVGGCKGKQEKTTNESGEEMSAIEDGQQTEQDEWTVLFDGTSFDGWHVYPNKEVPAAWQLEDGAMILRPDDVREDGNRFNLVTDKEYTDFVLSLEWMVTEGANSGIMWGVV
;
A
#
# COMPACT_ATOMS: atom_id res chain seq x y z
N MET A 1 47.02 30.86 0.49
CA MET A 1 46.62 31.69 1.65
C MET A 1 46.08 30.77 2.74
N ASN A 2 46.46 31.00 4.00
CA ASN A 2 45.91 30.32 5.17
C ASN A 2 44.44 30.81 5.41
N LYS A 3 43.56 30.16 6.17
CA LYS A 3 43.78 29.39 7.41
C LYS A 3 42.79 28.22 7.62
N PHE A 4 43.29 27.20 8.30
CA PHE A 4 42.52 26.22 9.10
C PHE A 4 41.73 26.91 10.23
N MET A 5 40.64 26.29 10.71
CA MET A 5 40.24 26.39 12.13
C MET A 5 39.56 25.12 12.68
N THR A 6 40.38 24.32 13.37
CA THR A 6 40.12 23.28 14.39
C THR A 6 39.33 23.85 15.60
N LEU A 7 38.46 23.16 16.37
CA LEU A 7 37.70 21.89 16.27
C LEU A 7 36.82 21.77 17.56
N MET A 8 35.93 20.77 17.64
CA MET A 8 35.66 19.92 18.85
C MET A 8 34.61 20.33 19.93
N ILE A 9 33.98 19.25 20.46
CA ILE A 9 33.47 19.00 21.83
C ILE A 9 31.95 19.07 22.11
N MET A 10 31.52 17.99 22.79
CA MET A 10 30.18 17.67 23.30
C MET A 10 29.70 18.59 24.44
N ALA A 11 28.39 18.61 24.66
CA ALA A 11 27.79 18.64 26.00
C ALA A 11 26.63 17.64 26.06
N ALA A 12 26.47 16.92 27.17
CA ALA A 12 25.48 15.85 27.32
C ALA A 12 24.67 15.99 28.62
N LEU A 13 23.42 15.51 28.57
CA LEU A 13 22.53 15.12 29.69
C LEU A 13 22.04 16.20 30.67
N MET A 14 20.73 16.16 30.94
CA MET A 14 20.04 16.14 32.25
C MET A 14 18.51 16.25 31.98
N VAL A 15 17.74 15.16 32.03
CA VAL A 15 17.00 14.61 33.20
C VAL A 15 15.67 15.31 33.53
N GLY A 16 14.58 14.53 33.49
CA GLY A 16 13.24 14.87 34.00
C GLY A 16 12.17 13.97 33.35
N GLY A 17 11.45 13.07 34.02
CA GLY A 17 11.50 12.67 35.43
C GLY A 17 10.13 12.73 36.10
N CYS A 18 9.28 11.71 35.94
CA CYS A 18 8.14 11.49 36.81
C CYS A 18 7.80 9.99 36.92
N LYS A 19 8.14 9.39 38.06
CA LYS A 19 7.84 7.98 38.40
C LYS A 19 6.97 7.98 39.66
N GLY A 20 5.66 8.12 39.46
CA GLY A 20 4.67 8.03 40.54
C GLY A 20 4.48 6.58 40.98
N LYS A 21 4.36 6.36 42.29
CA LYS A 21 4.07 5.05 42.91
C LYS A 21 3.03 5.27 44.00
N GLN A 22 2.27 4.22 44.33
CA GLN A 22 1.19 4.15 45.33
C GLN A 22 -0.12 4.76 44.81
N GLU A 23 -1.31 4.20 45.08
CA GLU A 23 -1.68 3.36 46.23
C GLU A 23 -2.11 1.92 45.92
N LYS A 24 -2.26 1.15 47.01
CA LYS A 24 -2.77 -0.23 47.06
C LYS A 24 -4.04 -0.21 47.91
N THR A 25 -5.18 -0.57 47.32
CA THR A 25 -6.40 -0.91 48.07
C THR A 25 -6.55 -2.44 48.12
N THR A 26 -7.21 -2.95 49.16
CA THR A 26 -7.07 -4.34 49.63
C THR A 26 -8.43 -5.05 49.72
N ASN A 27 -8.51 -6.27 49.16
CA ASN A 27 -9.57 -7.29 49.31
C ASN A 27 -10.98 -6.90 48.76
N GLU A 28 -11.90 -7.81 48.42
CA GLU A 28 -12.16 -9.20 48.87
C GLU A 28 -12.43 -10.22 47.73
N SER A 29 -12.72 -11.46 48.13
CA SER A 29 -12.89 -12.68 47.34
C SER A 29 -14.11 -12.74 46.42
N GLY A 30 -13.99 -13.45 45.29
CA GLY A 30 -15.13 -13.90 44.49
C GLY A 30 -14.75 -14.77 43.29
N GLU A 31 -14.99 -16.07 43.42
CA GLU A 31 -15.38 -17.03 42.37
C GLU A 31 -14.52 -17.17 41.09
N GLU A 32 -13.91 -18.35 40.90
CA GLU A 32 -13.44 -18.79 39.59
C GLU A 32 -14.64 -19.00 38.65
N MET A 33 -14.73 -18.18 37.60
CA MET A 33 -15.57 -18.46 36.46
C MET A 33 -14.66 -18.69 35.24
N SER A 34 -14.63 -19.93 34.74
CA SER A 34 -13.88 -20.27 33.54
C SER A 34 -14.51 -19.57 32.33
N ALA A 35 -13.92 -18.45 31.92
CA ALA A 35 -14.24 -17.84 30.65
C ALA A 35 -13.94 -18.85 29.54
N ILE A 36 -14.97 -19.21 28.77
CA ILE A 36 -14.74 -19.79 27.45
C ILE A 36 -14.17 -18.65 26.61
N GLU A 37 -12.86 -18.67 26.41
CA GLU A 37 -12.21 -17.87 25.38
C GLU A 37 -12.70 -18.39 24.02
N ASP A 38 -13.83 -17.86 23.56
CA ASP A 38 -14.22 -17.95 22.16
C ASP A 38 -13.25 -17.08 21.35
N GLY A 39 -12.09 -17.67 21.09
CA GLY A 39 -11.00 -17.10 20.32
C GLY A 39 -11.33 -17.03 18.84
N GLN A 40 -12.43 -16.35 18.48
CA GLN A 40 -12.57 -15.78 17.15
C GLN A 40 -11.49 -14.70 16.99
N GLN A 41 -10.28 -15.12 16.61
CA GLN A 41 -9.37 -14.27 15.87
C GLN A 41 -10.13 -13.86 14.60
N THR A 42 -10.64 -12.62 14.60
CA THR A 42 -10.99 -11.96 13.35
C THR A 42 -9.70 -11.85 12.56
N GLU A 43 -9.53 -12.69 11.54
CA GLU A 43 -8.51 -12.46 10.54
C GLU A 43 -8.74 -11.04 9.99
N GLN A 44 -7.80 -10.15 10.26
CA GLN A 44 -7.81 -8.85 9.62
C GLN A 44 -7.33 -9.11 8.20
N ASP A 45 -8.24 -9.06 7.23
CA ASP A 45 -7.93 -9.28 5.82
C ASP A 45 -6.74 -8.41 5.39
N GLU A 46 -5.57 -9.03 5.23
CA GLU A 46 -4.36 -8.33 4.83
C GLU A 46 -4.48 -7.95 3.35
N TRP A 47 -4.84 -6.69 3.10
CA TRP A 47 -4.96 -6.14 1.75
C TRP A 47 -3.66 -6.31 0.95
N THR A 48 -3.74 -7.04 -0.16
CA THR A 48 -2.64 -7.10 -1.13
C THR A 48 -2.63 -5.83 -1.97
N VAL A 49 -1.56 -5.04 -1.87
CA VAL A 49 -1.34 -3.88 -2.73
C VAL A 49 -1.03 -4.36 -4.15
N LEU A 50 -1.90 -4.03 -5.09
CA LEU A 50 -1.72 -4.36 -6.52
C LEU A 50 -0.91 -3.32 -7.29
N PHE A 51 -0.83 -2.08 -6.79
CA PHE A 51 -0.06 -0.99 -7.40
C PHE A 51 0.42 -0.06 -6.29
N ASP A 52 1.71 0.26 -6.29
CA ASP A 52 2.37 1.05 -5.23
C ASP A 52 2.46 2.56 -5.54
N GLY A 53 1.96 2.99 -6.71
CA GLY A 53 2.05 4.36 -7.19
C GLY A 53 3.33 4.67 -8.01
N THR A 54 4.27 3.73 -8.16
CA THR A 54 5.64 4.03 -8.62
C THR A 54 6.15 3.17 -9.77
N SER A 55 5.61 1.97 -9.99
CA SER A 55 5.99 1.11 -11.11
C SER A 55 4.81 0.32 -11.70
N PHE A 56 5.04 -0.34 -12.84
CA PHE A 56 4.13 -1.35 -13.39
C PHE A 56 4.49 -2.78 -12.93
N ASP A 57 5.27 -2.94 -11.84
CA ASP A 57 5.65 -4.26 -11.35
C ASP A 57 4.41 -5.06 -10.93
N GLY A 58 4.32 -6.31 -11.38
CA GLY A 58 3.11 -7.11 -11.21
C GLY A 58 2.04 -6.92 -12.29
N TRP A 59 2.32 -6.18 -13.37
CA TRP A 59 1.40 -5.95 -14.49
C TRP A 59 2.08 -6.11 -15.87
N HIS A 60 1.31 -6.63 -16.82
CA HIS A 60 1.70 -6.70 -18.24
C HIS A 60 0.50 -6.42 -19.16
N VAL A 61 0.75 -6.21 -20.46
CA VAL A 61 -0.32 -6.08 -21.46
C VAL A 61 -0.73 -7.46 -21.98
N TYR A 62 -2.03 -7.75 -21.89
CA TYR A 62 -2.62 -8.97 -22.41
C TYR A 62 -2.43 -9.07 -23.95
N PRO A 63 -1.98 -10.23 -24.48
CA PRO A 63 -1.83 -11.49 -23.76
C PRO A 63 -0.48 -11.72 -23.07
N ASN A 64 0.63 -11.15 -23.55
CA ASN A 64 2.00 -11.45 -23.06
C ASN A 64 3.03 -10.38 -23.51
N LYS A 65 2.69 -9.08 -23.47
CA LYS A 65 3.60 -8.00 -23.91
C LYS A 65 4.00 -7.09 -22.76
N GLU A 66 5.20 -6.52 -22.86
CA GLU A 66 5.66 -5.41 -22.01
C GLU A 66 4.66 -4.24 -22.03
N VAL A 67 4.62 -3.47 -20.96
CA VAL A 67 3.77 -2.28 -20.85
C VAL A 67 4.24 -1.22 -21.85
N PRO A 68 3.41 -0.83 -22.85
CA PRO A 68 3.80 0.11 -23.89
C PRO A 68 3.75 1.55 -23.37
N ALA A 69 4.48 2.46 -24.03
CA ALA A 69 4.53 3.90 -23.70
C ALA A 69 3.18 4.65 -23.72
N ALA A 70 2.09 4.00 -24.16
CA ALA A 70 0.72 4.47 -23.97
C ALA A 70 0.33 4.54 -22.49
N TRP A 71 0.91 3.68 -21.65
CA TRP A 71 0.75 3.69 -20.21
C TRP A 71 1.86 4.49 -19.56
N GLN A 72 1.48 5.46 -18.75
CA GLN A 72 2.36 6.42 -18.09
C GLN A 72 2.06 6.45 -16.59
N LEU A 73 3.05 6.83 -15.80
CA LEU A 73 2.94 6.99 -14.35
C LEU A 73 3.02 8.47 -14.02
N GLU A 74 1.91 9.03 -13.56
CA GLU A 74 1.75 10.45 -13.24
C GLU A 74 0.97 10.57 -11.93
N ASP A 75 1.41 11.44 -11.02
CA ASP A 75 0.75 11.74 -9.73
C ASP A 75 0.31 10.52 -8.89
N GLY A 76 1.06 9.41 -8.99
CA GLY A 76 0.77 8.16 -8.28
C GLY A 76 -0.31 7.28 -8.92
N ALA A 77 -0.69 7.55 -10.18
CA ALA A 77 -1.69 6.81 -10.94
C ALA A 77 -1.10 6.17 -12.21
N MET A 78 -1.68 5.04 -12.63
CA MET A 78 -1.51 4.50 -13.98
C MET A 78 -2.44 5.23 -14.94
N ILE A 79 -1.89 5.93 -15.94
CA ILE A 79 -2.66 6.70 -16.93
C ILE A 79 -2.48 6.11 -18.33
N LEU A 80 -3.59 5.80 -19.01
CA LEU A 80 -3.59 5.39 -20.41
C LEU A 80 -3.81 6.59 -21.33
N ARG A 81 -2.80 6.91 -22.14
CA ARG A 81 -2.81 7.89 -23.24
C ARG A 81 -2.67 7.15 -24.57
N PRO A 82 -3.76 6.60 -25.13
CA PRO A 82 -3.69 5.70 -26.28
C PRO A 82 -3.43 6.48 -27.58
N ASP A 83 -3.95 7.70 -27.69
CA ASP A 83 -3.97 8.49 -28.92
C ASP A 83 -2.57 8.98 -29.34
N ASP A 84 -1.62 9.06 -28.40
CA ASP A 84 -0.20 9.36 -28.67
C ASP A 84 0.50 8.26 -29.50
N VAL A 85 -0.04 7.03 -29.51
CA VAL A 85 0.55 5.84 -30.14
C VAL A 85 -0.50 4.92 -30.81
N ARG A 86 -1.61 5.50 -31.29
CA ARG A 86 -2.77 4.75 -31.77
C ARG A 86 -2.62 4.28 -33.22
N GLU A 87 -2.11 3.07 -33.38
CA GLU A 87 -2.24 2.29 -34.62
C GLU A 87 -3.42 1.30 -34.54
N ASP A 88 -3.98 0.96 -35.70
CA ASP A 88 -5.12 0.03 -35.79
C ASP A 88 -4.76 -1.35 -35.23
N GLY A 89 -5.56 -1.82 -34.27
CA GLY A 89 -5.39 -3.13 -33.64
C GLY A 89 -4.52 -3.16 -32.38
N ASN A 90 -3.95 -2.02 -31.95
CA ASN A 90 -3.26 -1.96 -30.66
C ASN A 90 -4.20 -2.29 -29.50
N ARG A 91 -3.73 -3.14 -28.58
CA ARG A 91 -4.40 -3.49 -27.33
C ARG A 91 -3.58 -2.95 -26.17
N PHE A 92 -4.25 -2.29 -25.23
CA PHE A 92 -3.64 -1.64 -24.07
C PHE A 92 -4.18 -2.20 -22.75
N ASN A 93 -4.85 -3.35 -22.76
CA ASN A 93 -5.43 -3.95 -21.57
C ASN A 93 -4.31 -4.45 -20.66
N LEU A 94 -4.12 -3.79 -19.51
CA LEU A 94 -3.28 -4.32 -18.44
C LEU A 94 -4.00 -5.45 -17.71
N VAL A 95 -3.23 -6.44 -17.30
CA VAL A 95 -3.63 -7.56 -16.44
C VAL A 95 -2.54 -7.78 -15.40
N THR A 96 -2.92 -8.32 -14.24
CA THR A 96 -1.97 -8.67 -13.18
C THR A 96 -1.15 -9.90 -13.58
N ASP A 97 0.13 -9.95 -13.19
CA ASP A 97 1.02 -11.12 -13.36
C ASP A 97 0.55 -12.32 -12.53
N LYS A 98 -0.24 -12.07 -11.48
CA LYS A 98 -0.86 -13.09 -10.62
C LYS A 98 -2.32 -13.27 -11.00
N GLU A 99 -2.76 -14.52 -10.97
CA GLU A 99 -4.18 -14.88 -11.00
C GLU A 99 -4.80 -14.74 -9.60
N TYR A 100 -6.05 -14.31 -9.55
CA TYR A 100 -6.83 -14.17 -8.30
C TYR A 100 -8.19 -14.85 -8.46
N THR A 101 -8.58 -15.59 -7.42
CA THR A 101 -9.94 -16.11 -7.18
C THR A 101 -10.55 -15.40 -5.98
N ASP A 102 -11.84 -15.64 -5.67
CA ASP A 102 -12.55 -15.24 -4.43
C ASP A 102 -11.96 -14.02 -3.70
N PHE A 103 -12.14 -12.83 -4.27
CA PHE A 103 -11.48 -11.59 -3.84
C PHE A 103 -12.48 -10.45 -3.58
N VAL A 104 -12.05 -9.49 -2.77
CA VAL A 104 -12.62 -8.14 -2.71
C VAL A 104 -11.61 -7.18 -3.35
N LEU A 105 -12.05 -6.38 -4.33
CA LEU A 105 -11.21 -5.41 -5.02
C LEU A 105 -11.58 -3.99 -4.57
N SER A 106 -10.57 -3.23 -4.15
CA SER A 106 -10.67 -1.80 -3.86
C SER A 106 -9.76 -1.03 -4.82
N LEU A 107 -10.30 -0.02 -5.50
CA LEU A 107 -9.56 0.88 -6.40
C LEU A 107 -10.28 2.21 -6.56
N GLU A 108 -9.53 3.24 -6.93
CA GLU A 108 -10.05 4.50 -7.44
C GLU A 108 -9.80 4.58 -8.95
N TRP A 109 -10.67 5.29 -9.68
CA TRP A 109 -10.56 5.45 -11.12
C TRP A 109 -11.05 6.83 -11.55
N MET A 110 -10.51 7.32 -12.67
CA MET A 110 -10.84 8.60 -13.27
C MET A 110 -10.84 8.48 -14.79
N VAL A 111 -11.72 9.21 -15.47
CA VAL A 111 -11.81 9.27 -16.93
C VAL A 111 -12.01 10.71 -17.39
N THR A 112 -11.56 11.01 -18.61
CA THR A 112 -11.88 12.25 -19.32
C THR A 112 -13.27 12.16 -19.98
N GLU A 113 -13.81 13.30 -20.41
CA GLU A 113 -15.10 13.35 -21.11
C GLU A 113 -15.05 12.51 -22.40
N GLY A 114 -16.02 11.61 -22.56
CA GLY A 114 -16.13 10.70 -23.72
C GLY A 114 -15.20 9.48 -23.70
N ALA A 115 -14.31 9.34 -22.70
CA ALA A 115 -13.46 8.16 -22.58
C ALA A 115 -14.25 6.92 -22.15
N ASN A 116 -13.75 5.74 -22.55
CA ASN A 116 -14.32 4.43 -22.25
C ASN A 116 -13.20 3.48 -21.81
N SER A 117 -13.40 2.81 -20.68
CA SER A 117 -12.51 1.83 -20.09
C SER A 117 -13.34 0.84 -19.26
N GLY A 118 -12.71 -0.19 -18.71
CA GLY A 118 -13.39 -1.15 -17.84
C GLY A 118 -12.43 -1.97 -17.00
N ILE A 119 -12.90 -2.38 -15.82
CA ILE A 119 -12.24 -3.37 -14.98
C ILE A 119 -12.79 -4.74 -15.37
N MET A 120 -11.89 -5.69 -15.66
CA MET A 120 -12.22 -7.04 -16.09
C MET A 120 -11.67 -8.06 -15.08
N TRP A 121 -12.38 -9.17 -14.91
CA TRP A 121 -11.97 -10.31 -14.10
C TRP A 121 -12.31 -11.61 -14.84
N GLY A 122 -11.64 -12.72 -14.50
CA GLY A 122 -11.80 -13.99 -15.24
C GLY A 122 -11.30 -13.90 -16.70
N VAL A 123 -10.24 -13.12 -16.94
CA VAL A 123 -9.56 -13.04 -18.24
C VAL A 123 -8.83 -14.37 -18.50
N VAL A 124 -8.89 -14.85 -19.74
CA VAL A 124 -8.33 -16.13 -20.23
C VAL A 124 -7.59 -15.97 -21.55
#